data_AF-A0A6A1QD30-F1
#
_entry.id   AF-A0A6A1QD30-F1
#
_cell.length_a   1.000
_cell.length_b   1.000
_cell.length_c   1.000
_cell.angle_alpha   90.00
_cell.angle_beta   90.00
_cell.angle_gamma   90.00
#
_symmetry.space_group_name_H-M   'P 1'
#
loop_
_entity.id
_entity.type
_entity.pdbx_description
1 polymer ?
#
loop_
_entity_poly.entity_id
_entity_poly.type
_entity_poly.pdbx_seq_one_letter_code
_entity_poly.pdbx_strand_id
1 'polypeptide(L)'
;MGLLRMMMPPKLQLLMVVAFAVAMLFLENQIQKLEESQFKLERAIARHEVREIEQQHTMDSPWQDAALDEEEDMVVIYNRVPKAASTSFTNIAYDLCAKNKYHVLHINTTKNNPVMSLQDQVCFVKNITSWKEMKPGFYHGHISYLDFAKFGVKKKPIYINVIRDPIERLVSYSHFLRFGDDYRPGLRRQKQGDKKTFDECVAEGGSDCAPEKLWLQIPFFCGHSSEFWNVGSRWAMDQAKYNLVNE
;
A
#
# COMPACT_ATOMS: atom_id res chain seq x y z
N MET A 1 -65.04 20.98 68.95
CA MET A 1 -65.90 20.34 67.92
C MET A 1 -65.54 18.86 67.90
N GLY A 2 -66.41 18.01 68.43
CA GLY A 2 -66.14 16.59 68.64
C GLY A 2 -66.17 15.80 67.34
N LEU A 3 -65.09 15.06 67.06
CA LEU A 3 -65.09 14.01 66.05
C LEU A 3 -65.93 12.83 66.57
N LEU A 4 -67.03 12.56 65.87
CA LEU A 4 -67.90 11.41 66.06
C LEU A 4 -67.07 10.13 65.80
N ARG A 5 -66.61 9.45 66.85
CA ARG A 5 -66.03 8.11 66.75
C ARG A 5 -67.18 7.13 66.48
N MET A 6 -67.46 6.86 65.21
CA MET A 6 -68.26 5.70 64.83
C MET A 6 -67.47 4.44 65.17
N MET A 7 -67.77 3.80 66.31
CA MET A 7 -67.29 2.46 66.62
C MET A 7 -67.91 1.49 65.62
N MET A 8 -67.12 1.08 64.62
CA MET A 8 -67.52 -0.01 63.72
C MET A 8 -67.62 -1.31 64.54
N PRO A 9 -68.66 -2.14 64.28
CA PRO A 9 -68.81 -3.40 64.99
C PRO A 9 -67.59 -4.32 64.72
N PRO A 10 -67.10 -5.07 65.71
CA PRO A 10 -65.86 -5.84 65.63
C PRO A 10 -65.83 -6.87 64.48
N LYS A 11 -67.00 -7.33 64.03
CA LYS A 11 -67.15 -8.21 62.86
C LYS A 11 -66.79 -7.52 61.54
N LEU A 12 -67.05 -6.22 61.41
CA LEU A 12 -66.74 -5.43 60.20
C LEU A 12 -65.25 -5.08 60.13
N GLN A 13 -64.64 -4.82 61.29
CA GLN A 13 -63.18 -4.62 61.39
C GLN A 13 -62.41 -5.89 61.01
N LEU A 14 -62.86 -7.06 61.47
CA LEU A 14 -62.25 -8.34 61.10
C LEU A 14 -62.32 -8.60 59.58
N LEU A 15 -63.47 -8.31 58.96
CA LEU A 15 -63.66 -8.43 57.51
C LEU A 15 -62.71 -7.52 56.72
N MET A 16 -62.50 -6.28 57.17
CA MET A 16 -61.57 -5.35 56.53
C MET A 16 -60.10 -5.80 56.64
N VAL A 17 -59.70 -6.37 57.79
CA VAL A 17 -58.34 -6.91 57.96
C VAL A 17 -58.12 -8.14 57.09
N VAL A 18 -59.12 -9.04 56.99
CA VAL A 18 -59.04 -10.21 56.11
C VAL A 18 -58.99 -9.79 54.64
N ALA A 19 -59.82 -8.85 54.22
CA ALA A 19 -59.80 -8.32 52.85
C ALA A 19 -58.45 -7.66 52.51
N PHE A 20 -57.87 -6.91 53.45
CA PHE A 20 -56.55 -6.31 53.30
C PHE A 20 -55.44 -7.36 53.20
N ALA A 21 -55.48 -8.41 54.03
CA ALA A 21 -54.51 -9.51 53.97
C ALA A 21 -54.59 -10.27 52.64
N VAL A 22 -55.79 -10.54 52.12
CA VAL A 22 -55.97 -11.17 50.80
C VAL A 22 -55.47 -10.25 49.67
N ALA A 23 -55.72 -8.95 49.76
CA ALA A 23 -55.20 -7.97 48.79
C ALA A 23 -53.67 -7.89 48.81
N MET A 24 -53.05 -7.91 49.99
CA MET A 24 -51.59 -7.96 50.13
C MET A 24 -51.00 -9.24 49.50
N LEU A 25 -51.56 -10.41 49.80
CA LEU A 25 -51.12 -11.68 49.19
C LEU A 25 -51.27 -11.67 47.67
N PHE A 26 -52.33 -11.05 47.15
CA PHE A 26 -52.51 -10.91 45.71
C PHE A 26 -51.45 -9.98 45.10
N LEU A 27 -51.13 -8.86 45.75
CA LEU A 27 -50.10 -7.93 45.30
C LEU A 27 -48.70 -8.57 45.32
N GLU A 28 -48.35 -9.28 46.38
CA GLU A 28 -47.07 -10.01 46.47
C GLU A 28 -46.93 -11.03 45.33
N ASN A 29 -48.00 -11.78 45.05
CA ASN A 29 -48.01 -12.74 43.94
C ASN A 29 -47.87 -12.06 42.56
N GLN A 30 -48.46 -10.87 42.38
CA GLN A 30 -48.30 -10.10 41.14
C GLN A 30 -46.88 -9.56 40.98
N ILE A 31 -46.28 -9.07 42.07
CA ILE A 31 -44.88 -8.58 42.09
C ILE A 31 -43.94 -9.72 41.71
N GLN A 32 -44.11 -10.89 42.33
CA GLN A 32 -43.26 -12.05 42.07
C GLN A 32 -43.33 -12.53 40.61
N LYS A 33 -44.53 -12.50 40.00
CA LYS A 33 -44.70 -12.77 38.56
C LYS A 33 -44.01 -11.73 37.68
N LEU A 34 -44.06 -10.46 38.08
CA LEU A 34 -43.44 -9.38 37.32
C LEU A 34 -41.91 -9.52 37.32
N GLU A 35 -41.32 -9.80 38.49
CA GLU A 35 -39.88 -10.04 38.65
C GLU A 35 -39.41 -11.25 37.81
N GLU A 36 -40.17 -12.35 37.82
CA GLU A 36 -39.84 -13.52 37.00
C GLU A 36 -39.89 -13.20 35.49
N SER A 37 -40.83 -12.34 35.07
CA SER A 37 -40.94 -11.90 33.68
C SER A 37 -39.79 -10.97 33.26
N GLN A 38 -39.37 -10.06 34.14
CA GLN A 38 -38.21 -9.20 33.91
C GLN A 38 -36.93 -10.03 33.76
N PHE A 39 -36.70 -11.00 34.65
CA PHE A 39 -35.52 -11.85 34.58
C PHE A 39 -35.46 -12.66 33.27
N LYS A 40 -36.61 -13.14 32.77
CA LYS A 40 -36.68 -13.82 31.47
C LYS A 40 -36.37 -12.88 30.31
N LEU A 41 -36.83 -11.63 30.37
CA LEU A 41 -36.57 -10.63 29.34
C LEU A 41 -35.08 -10.22 29.33
N GLU A 42 -34.49 -9.93 30.49
CA GLU A 42 -33.06 -9.60 30.61
C GLU A 42 -32.18 -10.73 30.07
N ARG A 43 -32.51 -11.99 30.39
CA ARG A 43 -31.78 -13.15 29.86
C ARG A 43 -31.95 -13.31 28.36
N ALA A 44 -33.09 -12.95 27.79
CA ALA A 44 -33.32 -12.98 26.35
C ALA A 44 -32.52 -11.87 25.64
N ILE A 45 -32.50 -10.66 26.21
CA ILE A 45 -31.71 -9.52 25.71
C ILE A 45 -30.21 -9.86 25.76
N ALA A 46 -29.70 -10.33 26.89
CA ALA A 46 -28.28 -10.70 27.02
C ALA A 46 -27.87 -11.80 26.01
N ARG A 47 -28.75 -12.77 25.73
CA ARG A 47 -28.51 -13.78 24.69
C ARG A 47 -28.52 -13.18 23.28
N HIS A 48 -29.37 -12.19 23.04
CA HIS A 48 -29.45 -11.51 21.74
C HIS A 48 -28.22 -10.64 21.50
N GLU A 49 -27.79 -9.86 22.49
CA GLU A 49 -26.57 -9.03 22.44
C GLU A 49 -25.31 -9.88 22.20
N VAL A 50 -25.16 -11.00 22.94
CA VAL A 50 -24.04 -11.93 22.72
C VAL A 50 -24.05 -12.49 21.29
N ARG A 51 -25.23 -12.82 20.76
CA ARG A 51 -25.38 -13.36 19.40
C ARG A 51 -25.11 -12.31 18.31
N GLU A 52 -25.48 -11.06 18.54
CA GLU A 52 -25.17 -9.93 17.64
C GLU A 52 -23.66 -9.63 17.64
N ILE A 53 -23.02 -9.64 18.81
CA ILE A 53 -21.56 -9.46 18.93
C ILE A 53 -20.80 -10.60 18.23
N GLU A 54 -21.21 -11.86 18.44
CA GLU A 54 -20.62 -13.01 17.74
C GLU A 54 -20.82 -12.95 16.22
N GLN A 55 -21.97 -12.47 15.74
CA GLN A 55 -22.26 -12.30 14.32
C GLN A 55 -21.46 -11.15 13.68
N GLN A 56 -21.28 -10.02 14.37
CA GLN A 56 -20.40 -8.94 13.91
C GLN A 56 -18.94 -9.39 13.83
N HIS A 57 -18.44 -10.09 14.86
CA HIS A 57 -17.04 -10.54 14.88
C HIS A 57 -16.73 -11.59 13.78
N THR A 58 -17.71 -12.42 13.42
CA THR A 58 -17.55 -13.42 12.35
C THR A 58 -17.64 -12.83 10.94
N MET A 59 -18.28 -11.67 10.75
CA MET A 59 -18.33 -10.99 9.46
C MET A 59 -17.17 -10.02 9.23
N ASP A 60 -16.59 -9.39 10.26
CA ASP A 60 -15.50 -8.42 10.09
C ASP A 60 -14.10 -9.06 9.98
N SER A 61 -13.87 -10.20 10.63
CA SER A 61 -12.56 -10.88 10.67
C SER A 61 -12.03 -11.32 9.29
N PRO A 62 -12.83 -11.94 8.39
CA PRO A 62 -12.29 -12.43 7.12
C PRO A 62 -11.86 -11.33 6.15
N TRP A 63 -12.50 -10.16 6.21
CA TRP A 63 -12.20 -9.03 5.34
C TRP A 63 -11.00 -8.22 5.85
N GLN A 64 -10.84 -8.12 7.16
CA GLN A 64 -9.66 -7.49 7.77
C GLN A 64 -8.41 -8.35 7.61
N ASP A 65 -8.51 -9.67 7.80
CA ASP A 65 -7.36 -10.57 7.61
C ASP A 65 -6.93 -10.62 6.13
N ALA A 66 -7.86 -10.63 5.18
CA ALA A 66 -7.54 -10.58 3.75
C ALA A 66 -6.90 -9.25 3.32
N ALA A 67 -7.36 -8.11 3.88
CA ALA A 67 -6.78 -6.80 3.58
C ALA A 67 -5.37 -6.64 4.18
N LEU A 68 -5.13 -7.18 5.37
CA LEU A 68 -3.81 -7.20 6.00
C LEU A 68 -2.82 -8.11 5.24
N ASP A 69 -3.27 -9.30 4.81
CA ASP A 69 -2.47 -10.18 3.93
C ASP A 69 -2.13 -9.50 2.59
N GLU A 70 -3.03 -8.67 2.05
CA GLU A 70 -2.78 -7.91 0.82
C GLU A 70 -1.75 -6.79 0.99
N GLU A 71 -1.76 -6.08 2.13
CA GLU A 71 -0.75 -5.08 2.48
C GLU A 71 0.62 -5.71 2.77
N GLU A 72 0.65 -6.83 3.50
CA GLU A 72 1.89 -7.54 3.81
C GLU A 72 2.54 -8.19 2.57
N ASP A 73 1.76 -8.54 1.55
CA ASP A 73 2.25 -9.09 0.27
C ASP A 73 2.49 -8.00 -0.81
N MET A 74 2.58 -6.72 -0.45
CA MET A 74 2.76 -5.62 -1.40
C MET A 74 4.22 -5.50 -1.88
N VAL A 75 4.41 -5.35 -3.19
CA VAL A 75 5.71 -5.04 -3.80
C VAL A 75 5.59 -3.82 -4.70
N VAL A 76 6.48 -2.85 -4.52
CA VAL A 76 6.66 -1.69 -5.39
C VAL A 76 7.99 -1.82 -6.13
N ILE A 77 7.96 -1.65 -7.46
CA ILE A 77 9.15 -1.56 -8.31
C ILE A 77 9.29 -0.13 -8.82
N TYR A 78 10.37 0.52 -8.41
CA TYR A 78 10.83 1.80 -8.95
C TYR A 78 11.99 1.59 -9.91
N ASN A 79 11.67 1.35 -11.19
CA ASN A 79 12.65 1.14 -12.27
C ASN A 79 13.27 2.47 -12.74
N ARG A 80 13.98 3.12 -11.81
CA ARG A 80 14.42 4.51 -11.85
C ARG A 80 15.22 4.91 -13.10
N VAL A 81 14.76 5.97 -13.76
CA VAL A 81 15.49 6.62 -14.85
C VAL A 81 16.70 7.42 -14.30
N PRO A 82 17.88 7.33 -14.94
CA PRO A 82 19.04 8.15 -14.57
C PRO A 82 18.77 9.66 -14.73
N LYS A 83 19.24 10.44 -13.75
CA LYS A 83 19.19 11.92 -13.73
C LYS A 83 17.78 12.54 -13.72
N ALA A 84 16.80 11.80 -13.20
CA ALA A 84 15.43 12.25 -12.95
C ALA A 84 15.10 12.33 -11.44
N ALA A 85 16.00 12.93 -10.64
CA ALA A 85 15.87 13.06 -9.18
C ALA A 85 15.68 11.74 -8.38
N SER A 86 16.06 10.61 -8.99
CA SER A 86 15.81 9.30 -8.41
C SER A 86 16.54 9.02 -7.09
N THR A 87 17.70 9.64 -6.86
CA THR A 87 18.41 9.50 -5.57
C THR A 87 17.62 10.13 -4.43
N SER A 88 17.09 11.33 -4.65
CA SER A 88 16.27 12.03 -3.65
C SER A 88 15.02 11.24 -3.31
N PHE A 89 14.30 10.75 -4.33
CA PHE A 89 13.08 9.95 -4.12
C PHE A 89 13.36 8.63 -3.40
N THR A 90 14.41 7.90 -3.80
CA THR A 90 14.80 6.65 -3.15
C THR A 90 15.22 6.85 -1.69
N ASN A 91 15.87 7.96 -1.35
CA ASN A 91 16.29 8.21 0.03
C ASN A 91 15.08 8.39 0.97
N ILE A 92 13.98 8.98 0.49
CA ILE A 92 12.72 9.01 1.25
C ILE A 92 12.25 7.59 1.58
N ALA A 93 12.34 6.67 0.60
CA ALA A 93 11.98 5.28 0.84
C ALA A 93 12.88 4.63 1.91
N TYR A 94 14.19 4.89 1.90
CA TYR A 94 15.10 4.39 2.93
C TYR A 94 14.83 4.99 4.32
N ASP A 95 14.52 6.28 4.40
CA ASP A 95 14.29 6.97 5.68
C ASP A 95 12.99 6.48 6.36
N LEU A 96 11.98 6.12 5.55
CA LEU A 96 10.65 5.73 6.05
C LEU A 96 10.50 4.22 6.25
N CYS A 97 11.37 3.38 5.68
CA CYS A 97 11.16 1.93 5.66
C CYS A 97 11.13 1.29 7.04
N ALA A 98 11.99 1.75 7.96
CA ALA A 98 12.04 1.23 9.32
C ALA A 98 10.76 1.56 10.11
N LYS A 99 10.25 2.79 9.95
CA LYS A 99 9.04 3.25 10.66
C LYS A 99 7.78 2.58 10.11
N ASN A 100 7.71 2.42 8.80
CA ASN A 100 6.54 1.88 8.09
C ASN A 100 6.64 0.36 7.86
N LYS A 101 7.68 -0.30 8.40
CA LYS A 101 7.87 -1.76 8.39
C LYS A 101 7.85 -2.39 6.98
N TYR A 102 8.60 -1.82 6.05
CA TYR A 102 8.83 -2.41 4.73
C TYR A 102 10.32 -2.47 4.41
N HIS A 103 10.70 -3.21 3.36
CA HIS A 103 12.09 -3.40 2.95
C HIS A 103 12.45 -2.56 1.73
N VAL A 104 13.69 -2.06 1.64
CA VAL A 104 14.19 -1.32 0.46
C VAL A 104 15.39 -2.03 -0.12
N LEU A 105 15.31 -2.43 -1.38
CA LEU A 105 16.35 -3.19 -2.07
C LEU A 105 16.79 -2.51 -3.36
N HIS A 106 18.10 -2.38 -3.53
CA HIS A 106 18.69 -1.87 -4.77
C HIS A 106 19.01 -3.02 -5.74
N ILE A 107 18.45 -2.96 -6.94
CA ILE A 107 18.72 -3.88 -8.04
C ILE A 107 19.94 -3.38 -8.80
N ASN A 108 21.01 -4.16 -8.78
CA ASN A 108 22.22 -3.88 -9.54
C ASN A 108 22.31 -4.83 -10.74
N THR A 109 22.65 -4.29 -11.91
CA THR A 109 22.88 -5.07 -13.12
C THR A 109 24.33 -4.89 -13.59
N THR A 110 24.88 -5.94 -14.21
CA THR A 110 26.23 -5.89 -14.74
C THR A 110 26.38 -4.73 -15.72
N LYS A 111 27.38 -3.87 -15.48
CA LYS A 111 27.65 -2.65 -16.27
C LYS A 111 26.47 -1.67 -16.34
N ASN A 112 25.52 -1.72 -15.39
CA ASN A 112 24.28 -0.95 -15.42
C ASN A 112 23.47 -1.17 -16.71
N ASN A 113 23.51 -2.38 -17.28
CA ASN A 113 22.68 -2.70 -18.44
C ASN A 113 21.19 -2.70 -18.02
N PRO A 114 20.33 -1.88 -18.64
CA PRO A 114 18.92 -1.82 -18.29
C PRO A 114 18.10 -3.02 -18.81
N VAL A 115 18.68 -3.87 -19.66
CA VAL A 115 18.03 -5.07 -20.20
C VAL A 115 18.63 -6.32 -19.56
N MET A 116 17.79 -7.06 -18.85
CA MET A 116 18.12 -8.39 -18.31
C MET A 116 18.02 -9.48 -19.37
N SER A 117 18.86 -10.52 -19.26
CA SER A 117 18.68 -11.75 -20.05
C SER A 117 17.37 -12.46 -19.68
N LEU A 118 16.84 -13.32 -20.54
CA LEU A 118 15.61 -14.06 -20.21
C LEU A 118 15.76 -14.90 -18.93
N GLN A 119 16.93 -15.50 -18.71
CA GLN A 119 17.22 -16.26 -17.49
C GLN A 119 17.20 -15.35 -16.26
N ASP A 120 17.82 -14.18 -16.34
CA ASP A 120 17.81 -13.20 -15.25
C ASP A 120 16.40 -12.65 -14.98
N GLN A 121 15.59 -12.45 -16.02
CA GLN A 121 14.19 -12.03 -15.88
C GLN A 121 13.38 -13.09 -15.10
N VAL A 122 13.53 -14.37 -15.43
CA VAL A 122 12.86 -15.46 -14.70
C VAL A 122 13.32 -15.50 -13.24
N CYS A 123 14.63 -15.42 -12.98
CA CYS A 123 15.18 -15.38 -11.64
C CYS A 123 14.69 -14.15 -10.86
N PHE A 124 14.66 -12.98 -11.49
CA PHE A 124 14.19 -11.74 -10.89
C PHE A 124 12.72 -11.83 -10.51
N VAL A 125 11.85 -12.25 -11.43
CA VAL A 125 10.41 -12.43 -11.17
C VAL A 125 10.18 -13.44 -10.05
N LYS A 126 10.91 -14.57 -10.07
CA LYS A 126 10.83 -15.57 -9.00
C LYS A 126 11.22 -14.96 -7.65
N ASN A 127 12.35 -14.26 -7.58
CA ASN A 127 12.82 -13.66 -6.33
C ASN A 127 11.81 -12.62 -5.80
N ILE A 128 11.32 -11.73 -6.65
CA ILE A 128 10.35 -10.70 -6.26
C ILE A 128 9.04 -11.32 -5.75
N THR A 129 8.56 -12.38 -6.41
CA THR A 129 7.27 -12.97 -6.07
C THR A 129 7.31 -13.94 -4.89
N SER A 130 8.41 -14.69 -4.71
CA SER A 130 8.49 -15.73 -3.68
C SER A 130 9.26 -15.34 -2.42
N TRP A 131 10.00 -14.24 -2.40
CA TRP A 131 10.80 -13.83 -1.24
C TRP A 131 9.94 -13.15 -0.19
N LYS A 132 9.24 -13.95 0.62
CA LYS A 132 8.27 -13.47 1.62
C LYS A 132 8.88 -12.57 2.68
N GLU A 133 10.11 -12.85 3.11
CA GLU A 133 10.82 -12.11 4.15
C GLU A 133 11.18 -10.67 3.74
N MET A 134 11.05 -10.33 2.45
CA MET A 134 11.29 -8.98 1.94
C MET A 134 10.00 -8.24 1.60
N LYS A 135 8.84 -8.80 1.95
CA LYS A 135 7.54 -8.16 1.75
C LYS A 135 7.00 -7.58 3.07
N PRO A 136 6.38 -6.39 3.04
CA PRO A 136 6.25 -5.51 1.88
C PRO A 136 7.59 -4.92 1.43
N GLY A 137 7.78 -4.76 0.12
CA GLY A 137 9.10 -4.50 -0.47
C GLY A 137 9.10 -3.39 -1.52
N PHE A 138 10.08 -2.49 -1.43
CA PHE A 138 10.37 -1.42 -2.40
C PHE A 138 11.69 -1.73 -3.10
N TYR A 139 11.60 -2.15 -4.36
CA TYR A 139 12.75 -2.49 -5.18
C TYR A 139 13.05 -1.34 -6.15
N HIS A 140 14.30 -0.89 -6.22
CA HIS A 140 14.68 0.18 -7.14
C HIS A 140 15.97 -0.13 -7.89
N GLY A 141 16.05 0.29 -9.15
CA GLY A 141 17.25 0.09 -9.95
C GLY A 141 17.12 0.59 -11.38
N HIS A 142 18.25 0.67 -12.07
CA HIS A 142 18.32 1.10 -13.47
C HIS A 142 17.98 -0.05 -14.42
N ILE A 143 16.73 -0.47 -14.41
CA ILE A 143 16.21 -1.56 -15.23
C ILE A 143 15.04 -1.06 -16.09
N SER A 144 14.79 -1.73 -17.21
CA SER A 144 13.63 -1.43 -18.04
C SER A 144 12.38 -2.08 -17.47
N TYR A 145 11.22 -1.63 -17.90
CA TYR A 145 9.95 -2.27 -17.55
C TYR A 145 10.00 -3.77 -17.88
N LEU A 146 9.64 -4.59 -16.90
CA LEU A 146 9.49 -6.03 -17.05
C LEU A 146 8.03 -6.39 -16.82
N ASP A 147 7.42 -7.02 -17.82
CA ASP A 147 6.06 -7.50 -17.73
C ASP A 147 6.00 -8.81 -16.94
N PHE A 148 5.54 -8.74 -15.69
CA PHE A 148 5.39 -9.89 -14.81
C PHE A 148 4.25 -10.82 -15.27
N ALA A 149 3.28 -10.34 -16.05
CA ALA A 149 2.16 -11.15 -16.54
C ALA A 149 2.65 -12.31 -17.41
N LYS A 150 3.70 -12.07 -18.20
CA LYS A 150 4.32 -13.09 -19.08
C LYS A 150 4.89 -14.30 -18.33
N PHE A 151 5.08 -14.18 -17.02
CA PHE A 151 5.66 -15.23 -16.18
C PHE A 151 4.60 -15.93 -15.31
N GLY A 152 3.31 -15.65 -15.50
CA GLY A 152 2.22 -16.34 -14.81
C GLY A 152 2.19 -16.11 -13.30
N VAL A 153 2.57 -14.91 -12.84
CA VAL A 153 2.55 -14.58 -11.41
C VAL A 153 1.11 -14.38 -10.91
N LYS A 154 0.87 -14.72 -9.64
CA LYS A 154 -0.45 -14.54 -9.00
C LYS A 154 -0.79 -13.07 -8.75
N LYS A 155 0.19 -12.29 -8.28
CA LYS A 155 0.06 -10.87 -7.95
C LYS A 155 1.17 -10.10 -8.67
N LYS A 156 0.80 -9.07 -9.44
CA LYS A 156 1.75 -8.18 -10.10
C LYS A 156 2.33 -7.19 -9.08
N PRO A 157 3.62 -6.82 -9.17
CA PRO A 157 4.14 -5.70 -8.42
C PRO A 157 3.55 -4.38 -8.94
N ILE A 158 3.53 -3.37 -8.09
CA ILE A 158 3.13 -2.01 -8.44
C ILE A 158 4.33 -1.30 -9.06
N TYR A 159 4.20 -0.81 -10.29
CA TYR A 159 5.24 0.00 -10.91
C TYR A 159 5.03 1.49 -10.61
N ILE A 160 6.12 2.17 -10.30
CA ILE A 160 6.16 3.64 -10.24
C ILE A 160 7.41 4.13 -10.94
N ASN A 161 7.37 5.38 -11.43
CA ASN A 161 8.55 6.00 -12.02
C ASN A 161 8.47 7.53 -11.97
N VAL A 162 9.62 8.18 -12.18
CA VAL A 162 9.73 9.63 -12.33
C VAL A 162 10.62 9.90 -13.53
N ILE A 163 10.08 10.63 -14.50
CA ILE A 163 10.77 11.05 -15.72
C ILE A 163 11.09 12.54 -15.68
N ARG A 164 11.93 12.99 -16.62
CA ARG A 164 12.32 14.39 -16.78
C ARG A 164 12.26 14.79 -18.25
N ASP A 165 12.19 16.09 -18.54
CA ASP A 165 12.43 16.60 -19.88
C ASP A 165 13.67 15.92 -20.52
N PRO A 166 13.55 15.37 -21.75
CA PRO A 166 14.63 14.60 -22.37
C PRO A 166 15.95 15.36 -22.52
N ILE A 167 15.89 16.65 -22.86
CA ILE A 167 17.07 17.49 -23.10
C ILE A 167 17.73 17.82 -21.76
N GLU A 168 16.95 18.32 -20.79
CA GLU A 168 17.52 18.64 -19.47
C GLU A 168 18.14 17.42 -18.78
N ARG A 169 17.51 16.25 -18.93
CA ARG A 169 18.06 14.99 -18.41
C ARG A 169 19.39 14.66 -19.07
N LEU A 170 19.51 14.82 -20.39
CA LEU A 170 20.75 14.57 -21.13
C LEU A 170 21.85 15.58 -20.74
N VAL A 171 21.51 16.87 -20.63
CA VAL A 171 22.43 17.92 -20.15
C VAL A 171 22.93 17.58 -18.74
N SER A 172 22.03 17.19 -17.83
CA SER A 172 22.38 16.76 -16.47
C SER A 172 23.30 15.54 -16.47
N TYR A 173 23.07 14.58 -17.37
CA TYR A 173 23.92 13.40 -17.51
C TYR A 173 25.31 13.74 -18.05
N SER A 174 25.40 14.63 -19.03
CA SER A 174 26.67 15.10 -19.59
C SER A 174 27.55 15.76 -18.52
N HIS A 175 26.99 16.72 -17.77
CA HIS A 175 27.71 17.37 -16.66
C HIS A 175 28.10 16.37 -15.57
N PHE A 176 27.22 15.43 -15.25
CA PHE A 176 27.50 14.39 -14.26
C PHE A 176 28.73 13.53 -14.63
N LEU A 177 28.91 13.17 -15.90
CA LEU A 177 30.07 12.38 -16.34
C LEU A 177 31.40 13.16 -16.23
N ARG A 178 31.33 14.50 -16.24
CA ARG A 178 32.49 15.41 -16.18
C ARG A 178 32.84 15.84 -14.76
N PHE A 179 31.83 16.21 -13.98
CA PHE A 179 32.00 16.89 -12.69
C PHE A 179 31.54 16.04 -11.50
N GLY A 180 30.80 14.96 -11.74
CA GLY A 180 30.28 14.10 -10.67
C GLY A 180 29.00 14.61 -10.03
N ASP A 181 28.82 14.21 -8.78
CA ASP A 181 27.72 14.59 -7.91
C ASP A 181 28.26 14.92 -6.51
N ASP A 182 27.47 15.63 -5.72
CA ASP A 182 27.75 15.98 -4.32
C ASP A 182 27.39 14.85 -3.35
N TYR A 183 26.59 13.88 -3.79
CA TYR A 183 26.19 12.72 -2.99
C TYR A 183 27.37 11.77 -2.69
N ARG A 184 28.28 11.59 -3.66
CA ARG A 184 29.49 10.76 -3.55
C ARG A 184 30.67 11.46 -4.27
N PRO A 185 31.23 12.52 -3.66
CA PRO A 185 32.21 13.38 -4.31
C PRO A 185 33.56 12.70 -4.57
N GLY A 186 33.91 11.66 -3.82
CA GLY A 186 35.17 10.92 -3.99
C GLY A 186 35.24 10.01 -5.22
N LEU A 187 34.13 9.79 -5.93
CA LEU A 187 34.09 8.89 -7.08
C LEU A 187 34.46 9.61 -8.37
N ARG A 188 35.60 9.21 -8.95
CA ARG A 188 36.01 9.66 -10.29
C ARG A 188 35.05 9.14 -11.35
N ARG A 189 34.59 10.05 -12.21
CA ARG A 189 33.66 9.74 -13.30
C ARG A 189 34.41 9.49 -14.60
N GLN A 190 33.76 8.78 -15.52
CA GLN A 190 34.38 8.29 -16.75
C GLN A 190 35.01 9.40 -17.61
N LYS A 191 34.42 10.61 -17.59
CA LYS A 191 34.89 11.75 -18.39
C LYS A 191 35.40 12.90 -17.53
N GLN A 192 35.83 12.62 -16.30
CA GLN A 192 36.34 13.65 -15.41
C GLN A 192 37.61 14.28 -15.98
N GLY A 193 37.65 15.62 -16.02
CA GLY A 193 38.74 16.40 -16.59
C GLY A 193 38.47 16.91 -18.01
N ASP A 194 37.44 16.41 -18.68
CA ASP A 194 36.93 17.02 -19.91
C ASP A 194 36.15 18.30 -19.57
N LYS A 195 36.64 19.43 -20.08
CA LYS A 195 36.10 20.77 -19.81
C LYS A 195 35.09 21.24 -20.86
N LYS A 196 34.85 20.44 -21.91
CA LYS A 196 33.94 20.80 -23.00
C LYS A 196 32.51 20.96 -22.49
N THR A 197 31.90 22.11 -22.81
CA THR A 197 30.51 22.40 -22.45
C THR A 197 29.53 21.56 -23.29
N PHE A 198 28.26 21.52 -22.88
CA PHE A 198 27.26 20.80 -23.65
C PHE A 198 27.02 21.47 -25.02
N ASP A 199 26.98 22.79 -25.06
CA ASP A 199 26.79 23.58 -26.28
C ASP A 199 27.95 23.38 -27.28
N GLU A 200 29.20 23.39 -26.79
CA GLU A 200 30.38 23.08 -27.60
C GLU A 200 30.31 21.65 -28.17
N CYS A 201 29.88 20.68 -27.36
CA CYS A 201 29.66 19.32 -27.83
C CYS A 201 28.67 19.29 -28.99
N VAL A 202 27.54 19.98 -28.88
CA VAL A 202 26.49 19.99 -29.92
C VAL A 202 27.01 20.66 -31.19
N ALA A 203 27.67 21.82 -31.07
CA ALA A 203 28.23 22.56 -32.20
C ALA A 203 29.27 21.74 -33.00
N GLU A 204 30.04 20.90 -32.31
CA GLU A 204 31.06 20.04 -32.92
C GLU A 204 30.55 18.65 -33.34
N GLY A 205 29.26 18.34 -33.13
CA GLY A 205 28.70 17.01 -33.45
C GLY A 205 29.25 15.89 -32.56
N GLY A 206 29.51 16.17 -31.28
CA GLY A 206 30.05 15.21 -30.32
C GLY A 206 29.10 14.06 -29.99
N SER A 207 29.66 12.88 -29.70
CA SER A 207 28.88 11.65 -29.48
C SER A 207 28.08 11.60 -28.16
N ASP A 208 28.43 12.42 -27.16
CA ASP A 208 27.75 12.44 -25.86
C ASP A 208 26.46 13.26 -25.85
N CYS A 209 26.35 14.21 -26.78
CA CYS A 209 25.23 15.13 -26.94
C CYS A 209 24.43 14.85 -28.21
N ALA A 210 24.75 13.75 -28.92
CA ALA A 210 24.08 13.35 -30.13
C ALA A 210 22.59 13.01 -29.87
N PRO A 211 21.67 13.29 -30.82
CA PRO A 211 20.23 13.08 -30.62
C PRO A 211 19.84 11.66 -30.19
N GLU A 212 20.61 10.65 -30.58
CA GLU A 212 20.39 9.25 -30.19
C GLU A 212 20.49 9.06 -28.67
N LYS A 213 21.23 9.92 -27.95
CA LYS A 213 21.35 9.89 -26.49
C LYS A 213 20.09 10.38 -25.76
N LEU A 214 19.15 11.00 -26.47
CA LEU A 214 17.82 11.32 -25.95
C LEU A 214 16.95 10.05 -25.83
N TRP A 215 17.24 9.01 -26.62
CA TRP A 215 16.52 7.74 -26.63
C TRP A 215 16.87 6.85 -25.44
N LEU A 216 16.33 7.20 -24.28
CA LEU A 216 16.51 6.43 -23.04
C LEU A 216 15.19 6.16 -22.34
N GLN A 217 14.39 7.21 -22.13
CA GLN A 217 13.17 7.10 -21.34
C GLN A 217 12.14 6.21 -22.02
N ILE A 218 11.99 6.29 -23.34
CA ILE A 218 11.07 5.44 -24.10
C ILE A 218 11.38 3.94 -23.87
N PRO A 219 12.60 3.44 -24.14
CA PRO A 219 12.94 2.03 -23.85
C PRO A 219 12.71 1.61 -22.40
N PHE A 220 12.95 2.49 -21.42
CA PHE A 220 12.72 2.19 -20.00
C PHE A 220 11.28 1.83 -19.67
N PHE A 221 10.29 2.41 -20.37
CA PHE A 221 8.87 2.05 -20.22
C PHE A 221 8.44 0.98 -21.22
N CYS A 222 9.10 0.92 -22.36
CA CYS A 222 8.77 -0.05 -23.39
C CYS A 222 9.14 -1.49 -22.98
N GLY A 223 10.31 -1.66 -22.38
CA GLY A 223 10.74 -2.88 -21.71
C GLY A 223 11.95 -3.57 -22.35
N HIS A 224 11.93 -4.90 -22.33
CA HIS A 224 13.12 -5.73 -22.56
C HIS A 224 13.33 -6.23 -24.01
N SER A 225 12.41 -5.95 -24.93
CA SER A 225 12.57 -6.35 -26.35
C SER A 225 13.68 -5.55 -27.03
N SER A 226 14.50 -6.19 -27.85
CA SER A 226 15.61 -5.53 -28.56
C SER A 226 15.11 -4.43 -29.51
N GLU A 227 13.95 -4.62 -30.12
CA GLU A 227 13.33 -3.67 -31.05
C GLU A 227 12.93 -2.35 -30.38
N PHE A 228 12.75 -2.34 -29.06
CA PHE A 228 12.47 -1.12 -28.29
C PHE A 228 13.68 -0.20 -28.18
N TRP A 229 14.88 -0.75 -28.33
CA TRP A 229 16.14 -0.02 -28.28
C TRP A 229 16.57 0.54 -29.64
N ASN A 230 15.79 0.27 -30.69
CA ASN A 230 15.95 0.91 -31.99
C ASN A 230 15.51 2.38 -31.89
N VAL A 231 16.49 3.29 -32.00
CA VAL A 231 16.29 4.74 -31.86
C VAL A 231 15.26 5.23 -32.88
N GLY A 232 14.27 5.99 -32.40
CA GLY A 232 13.22 6.57 -33.25
C GLY A 232 12.09 5.60 -33.64
N SER A 233 12.07 4.39 -33.09
CA SER A 233 10.98 3.42 -33.33
C SER A 233 9.63 3.96 -32.87
N ARG A 234 8.71 4.16 -33.81
CA ARG A 234 7.34 4.63 -33.50
C ARG A 234 6.60 3.64 -32.62
N TRP A 235 6.74 2.36 -32.94
CA TRP A 235 6.12 1.27 -32.17
C TRP A 235 6.61 1.25 -30.72
N ALA A 236 7.92 1.43 -30.50
CA ALA A 236 8.47 1.50 -29.14
C ALA A 236 7.90 2.68 -28.35
N MET A 237 7.70 3.83 -28.98
CA MET A 237 7.07 4.97 -28.34
C MET A 237 5.61 4.71 -27.97
N ASP A 238 4.84 4.10 -28.88
CA ASP A 238 3.42 3.83 -28.64
C ASP A 238 3.24 2.73 -27.58
N GLN A 239 4.10 1.71 -27.57
CA GLN A 239 4.13 0.69 -26.52
C GLN A 239 4.57 1.26 -25.16
N ALA A 240 5.56 2.16 -25.12
CA ALA A 240 5.96 2.83 -23.88
C ALA A 240 4.80 3.63 -23.26
N LYS A 241 4.01 4.32 -24.08
CA LYS A 241 2.80 5.02 -23.63
C LYS A 241 1.73 4.06 -23.14
N TYR A 242 1.53 2.95 -23.85
CA TYR A 242 0.60 1.91 -23.43
C TYR A 242 0.98 1.36 -22.05
N ASN A 243 2.24 0.96 -21.85
CA ASN A 243 2.70 0.43 -20.57
C ASN A 243 2.56 1.47 -19.45
N LEU A 244 2.90 2.74 -19.71
CA LEU A 244 2.77 3.81 -18.71
C LEU A 244 1.33 3.98 -18.18
N VAL A 245 0.32 3.71 -19.01
CA VAL A 245 -1.09 3.91 -18.66
C VAL A 245 -1.74 2.64 -18.10
N ASN A 246 -1.32 1.47 -18.59
CA ASN A 246 -2.03 0.21 -18.35
C ASN A 246 -1.30 -0.78 -17.42
N GLU A 247 -0.05 -0.50 -17.05
CA GLU A 247 0.80 -1.38 -16.23
C GLU A 247 1.42 -0.64 -15.05
#